data_AF-A0A927FPR8-F1
#
_entry.id   AF-A0A927FPR8-F1
#
_cell.length_a   1.000
_cell.length_b   1.000
_cell.length_c   1.000
_cell.angle_alpha   90.00
_cell.angle_beta   90.00
_cell.angle_gamma   90.00
#
_symmetry.space_group_name_H-M   'P 1'
#
loop_
_entity.id
_entity.type
_entity.pdbx_description
1 polymer ?
#
loop_
_entity_poly.entity_id
_entity_poly.type
_entity_poly.pdbx_seq_one_letter_code
_entity_poly.pdbx_strand_id
1 'polypeptide(L)'
;MQTRTVQTGTYDERDEQPVAFEEAVSMWALAARDVLVETAGEYHAVVRYPELGERVQTASGVRTTKSVFQWVDEVLLRVSAECAARDEPLLSSLCVRADGSMGPGYARAVTASSGRRPSDPDQHAADERLRCYQAFGAELPAGGGVAGRPTSALRQAPVRASATRVPGSPRASAGAASRDGASAGGSSAGTATSRSTAARAAKDPSSAPTRKTTATRAAAPEPPAPAVCPTCFTQLPATGVCDNCA
;
A
#
# COMPACT_ATOMS: atom_id res chain seq x y z
N MET A 1 -12.63 -40.01 -3.79
CA MET A 1 -12.41 -38.80 -2.98
C MET A 1 -10.91 -38.69 -2.75
N GLN A 2 -10.18 -37.90 -3.55
CA GLN A 2 -8.76 -37.67 -3.27
C GLN A 2 -8.67 -36.76 -2.04
N THR A 3 -8.10 -37.30 -0.96
CA THR A 3 -7.61 -36.53 0.18
C THR A 3 -6.53 -35.59 -0.31
N ARG A 4 -6.87 -34.31 -0.44
CA ARG A 4 -5.91 -33.26 -0.79
C ARG A 4 -4.98 -33.08 0.39
N THR A 5 -3.76 -33.61 0.31
CA THR A 5 -2.72 -33.42 1.33
C THR A 5 -2.47 -31.92 1.45
N VAL A 6 -2.54 -31.37 2.66
CA VAL A 6 -2.20 -29.96 2.88
C VAL A 6 -0.70 -29.82 2.60
N GLN A 7 -0.34 -29.20 1.49
CA GLN A 7 1.06 -28.93 1.17
C GLN A 7 1.59 -27.86 2.11
N THR A 8 2.59 -28.24 2.92
CA THR A 8 3.32 -27.33 3.80
C THR A 8 4.46 -26.68 3.01
N GLY A 9 4.70 -25.39 3.23
CA GLY A 9 5.79 -24.67 2.58
C GLY A 9 5.34 -23.85 1.38
N THR A 10 6.22 -23.69 0.38
CA THR A 10 5.96 -22.88 -0.83
C THR A 10 5.98 -23.79 -2.05
N TYR A 11 4.95 -23.73 -2.89
CA TYR A 11 4.70 -24.70 -3.95
C TYR A 11 3.93 -24.08 -5.12
N ASP A 12 4.03 -24.69 -6.30
CA ASP A 12 3.21 -24.36 -7.47
C ASP A 12 1.88 -25.12 -7.41
N GLU A 13 0.75 -24.43 -7.56
CA GLU A 13 -0.57 -25.03 -7.41
C GLU A 13 -0.98 -25.93 -8.59
N ARG A 14 -0.30 -25.84 -9.73
CA ARG A 14 -0.67 -26.55 -10.97
C ARG A 14 -0.15 -27.99 -10.98
N ASP A 15 1.05 -28.20 -10.48
CA ASP A 15 1.74 -29.49 -10.45
C ASP A 15 2.14 -29.95 -9.05
N GLU A 16 1.78 -29.16 -8.02
CA GLU A 16 2.02 -29.45 -6.61
C GLU A 16 3.52 -29.63 -6.29
N GLN A 17 4.42 -29.05 -7.09
CA GLN A 17 5.87 -29.13 -6.86
C GLN A 17 6.35 -28.06 -5.88
N PRO A 18 7.33 -28.40 -5.01
CA PRO A 18 7.94 -27.40 -4.13
C PRO A 18 8.69 -26.35 -4.95
N VAL A 19 8.50 -25.08 -4.59
CA VAL A 19 9.17 -23.93 -5.22
C VAL A 19 10.14 -23.33 -4.20
N ALA A 20 11.37 -23.04 -4.65
CA ALA A 20 12.34 -22.35 -3.81
C ALA A 20 11.79 -20.98 -3.41
N PHE A 21 11.92 -20.62 -2.14
CA PHE A 21 11.29 -19.41 -1.61
C PHE A 21 11.71 -18.13 -2.35
N GLU A 22 12.99 -18.00 -2.75
CA GLU A 22 13.49 -16.87 -3.53
C GLU A 22 12.88 -16.80 -4.94
N GLU A 23 12.64 -17.97 -5.55
CA GLU A 23 11.98 -18.07 -6.85
C GLU A 23 10.50 -17.67 -6.73
N ALA A 24 9.84 -18.11 -5.66
CA ALA A 24 8.49 -17.68 -5.33
C ALA A 24 8.40 -16.16 -5.12
N VAL A 25 9.34 -15.55 -4.39
CA VAL A 25 9.41 -14.09 -4.23
C VAL A 25 9.57 -13.38 -5.59
N SER A 26 10.38 -13.93 -6.50
CA SER A 26 10.53 -13.39 -7.84
C SER A 26 9.23 -13.46 -8.66
N MET A 27 8.51 -14.59 -8.60
CA MET A 27 7.22 -14.75 -9.26
C MET A 27 6.14 -13.84 -8.66
N TRP A 28 6.07 -13.75 -7.33
CA TRP A 28 5.17 -12.85 -6.63
C TRP A 28 5.48 -11.38 -6.91
N ALA A 29 6.75 -10.99 -7.09
CA ALA A 29 7.12 -9.61 -7.45
C ALA A 29 6.61 -9.19 -8.83
N LEU A 30 6.69 -10.08 -9.82
CA LEU A 30 6.12 -9.83 -11.15
C LEU A 30 4.60 -9.62 -11.05
N ALA A 31 3.90 -10.54 -10.37
CA ALA A 31 2.46 -10.42 -10.15
C ALA A 31 2.08 -9.19 -9.30
N ALA A 32 2.89 -8.85 -8.30
CA ALA A 32 2.66 -7.69 -7.44
C ALA A 32 2.73 -6.39 -8.22
N ARG A 33 3.67 -6.26 -9.17
CA ARG A 33 3.75 -5.06 -10.01
C ARG A 33 2.45 -4.86 -10.78
N ASP A 34 1.92 -5.90 -11.41
CA ASP A 34 0.66 -5.81 -12.17
C ASP A 34 -0.52 -5.41 -11.29
N VAL A 35 -0.64 -6.02 -10.10
CA VAL A 35 -1.66 -5.67 -9.10
C VAL A 35 -1.55 -4.21 -8.67
N LEU A 36 -0.34 -3.70 -8.45
CA LEU A 36 -0.10 -2.33 -8.00
C LEU A 36 -0.34 -1.32 -9.12
N VAL A 37 0.00 -1.63 -10.36
CA VAL A 37 -0.34 -0.79 -11.53
C VAL A 37 -1.85 -0.72 -11.72
N GLU A 38 -2.57 -1.85 -11.59
CA GLU A 38 -4.03 -1.85 -11.62
C GLU A 38 -4.60 -0.97 -10.49
N THR A 39 -4.07 -1.11 -9.27
CA THR A 39 -4.48 -0.27 -8.13
C THR A 39 -4.18 1.21 -8.36
N ALA A 40 -3.06 1.54 -9.00
CA ALA A 40 -2.70 2.91 -9.36
C ALA A 40 -3.64 3.55 -10.39
N GLY A 41 -4.44 2.76 -11.10
CA GLY A 41 -5.45 3.24 -12.05
C GLY A 41 -6.69 3.85 -11.39
N GLU A 42 -6.82 3.77 -10.06
CA GLU A 42 -7.93 4.36 -9.32
C GLU A 42 -7.41 5.39 -8.29
N TYR A 43 -7.92 6.62 -8.37
CA TYR A 43 -7.44 7.70 -7.51
C TYR A 43 -7.77 7.41 -6.04
N HIS A 44 -6.76 7.56 -5.18
CA HIS A 44 -6.80 7.24 -3.74
C HIS A 44 -6.98 5.75 -3.40
N ALA A 45 -6.94 4.84 -4.38
CA ALA A 45 -6.98 3.42 -4.11
C ALA A 45 -5.67 2.89 -3.52
N VAL A 46 -5.79 1.99 -2.54
CA VAL A 46 -4.66 1.31 -1.91
C VAL A 46 -4.99 -0.17 -1.74
N VAL A 47 -3.96 -1.01 -1.72
CA VAL A 47 -4.10 -2.44 -1.45
C VAL A 47 -3.58 -2.74 -0.04
N ARG A 48 -4.27 -3.62 0.69
CA ARG A 48 -3.81 -4.06 2.02
C ARG A 48 -2.91 -5.28 1.91
N TYR A 49 -2.03 -5.46 2.88
CA TYR A 49 -1.10 -6.60 2.91
C TYR A 49 -1.76 -7.96 2.64
N PRO A 50 -2.86 -8.37 3.33
CA PRO A 50 -3.48 -9.67 3.08
C PRO A 50 -4.07 -9.78 1.67
N GLU A 51 -4.64 -8.69 1.16
CA GLU A 51 -5.26 -8.63 -0.17
C GLU A 51 -4.21 -8.72 -1.28
N LEU A 52 -3.09 -7.99 -1.15
CA LEU A 52 -1.96 -8.14 -2.06
C LEU A 52 -1.45 -9.59 -2.00
N GLY A 53 -1.30 -10.13 -0.79
CA GLY A 53 -0.81 -11.49 -0.56
C GLY A 53 -1.64 -12.57 -1.25
N GLU A 54 -2.96 -12.43 -1.20
CA GLU A 54 -3.90 -13.31 -1.91
C GLU A 54 -3.79 -13.11 -3.43
N ARG A 55 -3.90 -11.87 -3.91
CA ARG A 55 -3.91 -11.56 -5.35
C ARG A 55 -2.62 -12.02 -6.05
N VAL A 56 -1.45 -11.82 -5.45
CA VAL A 56 -0.17 -12.20 -6.09
C VAL A 56 0.07 -13.70 -6.06
N GLN A 57 -0.38 -14.40 -5.01
CA GLN A 57 -0.40 -15.85 -5.03
C GLN A 57 -1.32 -16.31 -6.15
N THR A 58 -2.58 -15.87 -6.19
CA THR A 58 -3.56 -16.25 -7.22
C THR A 58 -3.04 -15.99 -8.64
N ALA A 59 -2.50 -14.81 -8.91
CA ALA A 59 -2.00 -14.44 -10.23
C ALA A 59 -0.75 -15.23 -10.66
N SER A 60 0.14 -15.57 -9.72
CA SER A 60 1.37 -16.31 -10.02
C SER A 60 1.19 -17.83 -10.10
N GLY A 61 0.13 -18.36 -9.49
CA GLY A 61 -0.04 -19.80 -9.28
C GLY A 61 0.80 -20.39 -8.14
N VAL A 62 1.62 -19.58 -7.46
CA VAL A 62 2.52 -20.04 -6.40
C VAL A 62 1.87 -19.77 -5.05
N ARG A 63 1.73 -20.81 -4.23
CA ARG A 63 1.09 -20.75 -2.91
C ARG A 63 2.13 -20.90 -1.80
N THR A 64 1.83 -20.32 -0.64
CA THR A 64 2.62 -20.54 0.58
C THR A 64 1.74 -20.58 1.82
N THR A 65 2.13 -21.42 2.78
CA THR A 65 1.52 -21.43 4.12
C THR A 65 2.07 -20.34 5.04
N LYS A 66 3.15 -19.65 4.63
CA LYS A 66 3.76 -18.56 5.41
C LYS A 66 2.84 -17.35 5.48
N SER A 67 2.87 -16.65 6.61
CA SER A 67 2.11 -15.41 6.79
C SER A 67 2.63 -14.33 5.83
N VAL A 68 1.71 -13.56 5.23
CA VAL A 68 2.04 -12.48 4.28
C VAL A 68 3.08 -11.50 4.82
N PHE A 69 3.03 -11.20 6.12
CA PHE A 69 3.98 -10.30 6.78
C PHE A 69 5.43 -10.77 6.75
N GLN A 70 5.67 -12.07 6.54
CA GLN A 70 7.01 -12.66 6.51
C GLN A 70 7.67 -12.54 5.13
N TRP A 71 6.92 -12.20 4.08
CA TRP A 71 7.44 -12.25 2.71
C TRP A 71 7.07 -11.04 1.84
N VAL A 72 5.98 -10.33 2.16
CA VAL A 72 5.51 -9.20 1.35
C VAL A 72 6.51 -8.06 1.27
N ASP A 73 7.28 -7.80 2.32
CA ASP A 73 8.30 -6.74 2.32
C ASP A 73 9.45 -7.04 1.34
N GLU A 74 9.78 -8.31 1.09
CA GLU A 74 10.79 -8.71 0.09
C GLU A 74 10.26 -8.56 -1.33
N VAL A 75 9.00 -8.94 -1.54
CA VAL A 75 8.29 -8.71 -2.81
C VAL A 75 8.22 -7.21 -3.13
N LEU A 76 7.81 -6.38 -2.17
CA LEU A 76 7.72 -4.93 -2.33
C LEU A 76 9.10 -4.27 -2.54
N LEU A 77 10.16 -4.79 -1.91
CA LEU A 77 11.52 -4.32 -2.16
C LEU A 77 11.94 -4.57 -3.61
N ARG A 78 11.64 -5.75 -4.16
CA ARG A 78 11.95 -6.10 -5.55
C ARG A 78 11.16 -5.26 -6.55
N VAL A 79 9.86 -5.05 -6.31
CA VAL A 79 9.04 -4.12 -7.11
C VAL A 79 9.61 -2.70 -7.07
N SER A 80 10.08 -2.24 -5.90
CA SER A 80 10.65 -0.89 -5.77
C SER A 80 11.95 -0.72 -6.56
N ALA A 81 12.82 -1.74 -6.56
CA ALA A 81 14.02 -1.77 -7.39
C ALA A 81 13.67 -1.76 -8.89
N GLU A 82 12.62 -2.49 -9.28
CA GLU A 82 12.12 -2.50 -10.65
C GLU A 82 11.54 -1.14 -11.09
N CYS A 83 10.81 -0.45 -10.21
CA CYS A 83 10.31 0.91 -10.47
C CYS A 83 11.48 1.88 -10.66
N ALA A 84 12.50 1.82 -9.78
CA ALA A 84 13.69 2.66 -9.88
C ALA A 84 14.46 2.44 -11.19
N ALA A 85 14.59 1.18 -11.64
CA ALA A 85 15.22 0.85 -12.92
C ALA A 85 14.45 1.38 -14.14
N ARG A 86 13.13 1.62 -14.00
CA ARG A 86 12.25 2.16 -15.03
C ARG A 86 12.03 3.67 -14.93
N ASP A 87 12.62 4.35 -13.95
CA ASP A 87 12.32 5.74 -13.62
C ASP A 87 10.82 5.99 -13.34
N GLU A 88 10.16 5.00 -12.74
CA GLU A 88 8.74 5.04 -12.36
C GLU A 88 8.57 5.42 -10.87
N PRO A 89 7.42 6.01 -10.48
CA PRO A 89 7.11 6.23 -9.07
C PRO A 89 7.01 4.89 -8.32
N LEU A 90 7.31 4.91 -7.02
CA LEU A 90 7.35 3.70 -6.20
C LEU A 90 5.95 3.13 -5.98
N LEU A 91 5.59 2.13 -6.79
CA LEU A 91 4.34 1.37 -6.68
C LEU A 91 4.15 0.74 -5.29
N SER A 92 5.23 0.43 -4.58
CA SER A 92 5.18 -0.08 -3.20
C SER A 92 4.51 0.88 -2.22
N SER A 93 4.37 2.17 -2.56
CA SER A 93 3.63 3.18 -1.79
C SER A 93 2.12 2.93 -1.70
N LEU A 94 1.57 2.11 -2.60
CA LEU A 94 0.15 1.75 -2.67
C LEU A 94 -0.21 0.57 -1.74
N CYS A 95 0.77 -0.17 -1.24
CA CYS A 95 0.55 -1.29 -0.33
C CYS A 95 0.68 -0.84 1.13
N VAL A 96 -0.40 -0.98 1.89
CA VAL A 96 -0.50 -0.42 3.25
C VAL A 96 -0.89 -1.47 4.29
N ARG A 97 -0.52 -1.19 5.54
CA ARG A 97 -0.94 -1.97 6.69
C ARG A 97 -2.43 -1.75 7.01
N ALA A 98 -2.95 -2.58 7.91
CA ALA A 98 -4.34 -2.49 8.36
C ALA A 98 -4.69 -1.15 9.04
N ASP A 99 -3.70 -0.42 9.56
CA ASP A 99 -3.83 0.93 10.11
C ASP A 99 -3.60 2.04 9.06
N GLY A 100 -3.21 1.69 7.83
CA GLY A 100 -2.99 2.63 6.73
C GLY A 100 -1.58 3.23 6.71
N SER A 101 -0.73 2.84 7.66
CA SER A 101 0.70 3.19 7.66
C SER A 101 1.48 2.29 6.70
N MET A 102 2.69 2.74 6.38
CA MET A 102 3.68 1.97 5.64
C MET A 102 4.44 1.02 6.56
N GLY A 103 4.76 -0.17 6.05
CA GLY A 103 5.65 -1.08 6.77
C GLY A 103 7.10 -0.60 6.83
N PRO A 104 7.92 -1.14 7.76
CA PRO A 104 9.35 -0.84 7.85
C PRO A 104 10.11 -1.17 6.57
N GLY A 105 9.62 -2.15 5.79
CA GLY A 105 10.14 -2.47 4.46
C GLY A 105 10.08 -1.28 3.47
N TYR A 106 9.13 -0.37 3.63
CA TYR A 106 8.99 0.78 2.72
C TYR A 106 10.16 1.77 2.84
N ALA A 107 10.55 2.15 4.06
CA ALA A 107 11.69 3.05 4.25
C ALA A 107 13.00 2.44 3.71
N ARG A 108 13.15 1.11 3.80
CA ARG A 108 14.27 0.36 3.20
C ARG A 108 14.22 0.43 1.68
N ALA A 109 13.05 0.23 1.08
CA ALA A 109 12.86 0.34 -0.37
C ALA A 109 13.17 1.75 -0.90
N VAL A 110 12.67 2.80 -0.24
CA VAL A 110 12.98 4.20 -0.61
C VAL A 110 14.48 4.48 -0.51
N THR A 111 15.13 3.98 0.53
CA THR A 111 16.59 4.16 0.69
C THR A 111 17.36 3.45 -0.42
N ALA A 112 16.93 2.24 -0.80
CA ALA A 112 17.55 1.48 -1.87
C ALA A 112 17.39 2.14 -3.25
N SER A 113 16.24 2.77 -3.52
CA SER A 113 15.97 3.43 -4.81
C SER A 113 16.54 4.84 -4.92
N SER A 114 16.41 5.66 -3.87
CA SER A 114 16.79 7.08 -3.90
C SER A 114 18.13 7.40 -3.23
N GLY A 115 18.74 6.42 -2.54
CA GLY A 115 19.93 6.61 -1.71
C GLY A 115 19.67 7.40 -0.41
N ARG A 116 18.43 7.85 -0.15
CA ARG A 116 18.07 8.65 1.02
C ARG A 116 16.94 8.00 1.80
N ARG A 117 17.12 7.88 3.11
CA ARG A 117 16.06 7.43 4.00
C ARG A 117 15.02 8.54 4.20
N PRO A 118 13.72 8.27 4.01
CA PRO A 118 12.67 9.27 4.27
C PRO A 118 12.56 9.54 5.78
N SER A 119 12.41 10.81 6.15
CA SER A 119 12.20 11.23 7.54
C SER A 119 10.80 10.87 8.05
N ASP A 120 9.79 11.00 7.19
CA ASP A 120 8.42 10.51 7.41
C ASP A 120 8.03 9.56 6.26
N PRO A 121 8.09 8.23 6.47
CA PRO A 121 7.76 7.24 5.45
C PRO A 121 6.31 7.34 4.96
N ASP A 122 5.36 7.71 5.82
CA ASP A 122 3.95 7.75 5.45
C ASP A 122 3.62 8.98 4.61
N GLN A 123 4.23 10.12 4.93
CA GLN A 123 4.11 11.31 4.09
C GLN A 123 4.79 11.09 2.74
N HIS A 124 6.00 10.53 2.72
CA HIS A 124 6.68 10.17 1.47
C HIS A 124 5.81 9.24 0.61
N ALA A 125 5.14 8.26 1.22
CA ALA A 125 4.21 7.39 0.51
C ALA A 125 2.96 8.11 0.00
N ALA A 126 2.45 9.13 0.70
CA ALA A 126 1.33 9.93 0.20
C ALA A 126 1.70 10.67 -1.09
N ASP A 127 2.91 11.22 -1.15
CA ASP A 127 3.42 11.91 -2.33
C ASP A 127 3.69 10.93 -3.48
N GLU A 128 4.34 9.79 -3.21
CA GLU A 128 4.57 8.74 -4.21
C GLU A 128 3.28 8.14 -4.77
N ARG A 129 2.24 7.96 -3.94
CA ARG A 129 0.93 7.48 -4.40
C ARG A 129 0.31 8.46 -5.39
N LEU A 130 0.37 9.77 -5.11
CA LEU A 130 -0.12 10.77 -6.06
C LEU A 130 0.60 10.66 -7.41
N ARG A 131 1.93 10.49 -7.37
CA ARG A 131 2.73 10.27 -8.59
C ARG A 131 2.32 8.97 -9.31
N CYS A 132 2.02 7.90 -8.59
CA CYS A 132 1.51 6.65 -9.17
C CYS A 132 0.18 6.89 -9.91
N TYR A 133 -0.80 7.54 -9.26
CA TYR A 133 -2.10 7.83 -9.89
C TYR A 133 -1.95 8.68 -11.16
N GLN A 134 -1.05 9.67 -11.12
CA GLN A 134 -0.73 10.51 -12.29
C GLN A 134 -0.04 9.72 -13.41
N ALA A 135 0.88 8.81 -13.07
CA ALA A 135 1.66 8.04 -14.04
C ALA A 135 0.85 6.91 -14.70
N PHE A 136 -0.06 6.28 -13.96
CA PHE A 136 -0.80 5.08 -14.40
C PHE A 136 -2.26 5.35 -14.78
N GLY A 137 -2.62 6.61 -15.03
CA GLY A 137 -3.85 6.97 -15.71
C GLY A 137 -5.12 6.96 -14.85
N ALA A 138 -4.98 7.20 -13.55
CA ALA A 138 -6.14 7.40 -12.69
C ALA A 138 -6.96 8.62 -13.11
N GLU A 139 -8.28 8.55 -12.92
CA GLU A 139 -9.13 9.72 -13.07
C GLU A 139 -8.90 10.68 -11.89
N LEU A 140 -8.27 11.82 -12.17
CA LEU A 140 -7.87 12.80 -11.16
C LEU A 140 -8.83 14.00 -11.12
N PRO A 141 -9.08 14.59 -9.93
CA PRO A 141 -9.79 15.87 -9.83
C PRO A 141 -9.10 16.98 -10.62
N ALA A 142 -9.86 18.04 -10.95
CA ALA A 142 -9.30 19.26 -11.52
C ALA A 142 -8.15 19.78 -10.64
N GLY A 143 -6.97 19.97 -11.24
CA GLY A 143 -5.73 20.29 -10.53
C GLY A 143 -4.77 19.11 -10.30
N GLY A 144 -5.11 17.89 -10.75
CA GLY A 144 -4.18 16.75 -10.77
C GLY A 144 -4.13 15.94 -9.46
N GLY A 145 -5.08 16.17 -8.56
CA GLY A 145 -5.20 15.48 -7.29
C GLY A 145 -4.29 16.01 -6.17
N VAL A 146 -4.48 15.48 -4.97
CA VAL A 146 -3.71 15.81 -3.76
C VAL A 146 -3.22 14.53 -3.09
N ALA A 147 -2.01 14.62 -2.54
CA ALA A 147 -1.42 13.54 -1.75
C ALA A 147 -2.28 13.28 -0.50
N GLY A 148 -2.58 12.01 -0.26
CA GLY A 148 -3.45 11.59 0.84
C GLY A 148 -2.87 10.42 1.61
N ARG A 149 -3.02 10.45 2.94
CA ARG A 149 -2.81 9.27 3.78
C ARG A 149 -4.11 8.45 3.77
N PRO A 150 -4.03 7.11 3.66
CA PRO A 150 -5.22 6.28 3.62
C PRO A 150 -5.92 6.38 4.99
N THR A 151 -7.14 6.90 5.00
CA THR A 151 -8.01 6.86 6.18
C THR A 151 -8.76 5.54 6.21
N SER A 152 -9.35 5.18 7.34
CA SER A 152 -10.22 4.00 7.44
C SER A 152 -11.37 3.97 6.44
N ALA A 153 -11.82 5.15 5.97
CA ALA A 153 -12.87 5.29 4.97
C ALA A 153 -12.40 4.97 3.53
N LEU A 154 -11.10 5.13 3.23
CA LEU A 154 -10.51 4.78 1.93
C LEU A 154 -10.17 3.27 1.81
N ARG A 155 -10.41 2.48 2.86
CA ARG A 155 -10.07 1.04 2.92
C ARG A 155 -11.04 0.10 2.18
N GLN A 156 -12.12 0.62 1.62
CA GLN A 156 -13.24 -0.16 1.08
C GLN A 156 -13.66 0.34 -0.31
N ALA A 157 -12.73 0.52 -1.24
CA ALA A 157 -13.12 0.48 -2.64
C ALA A 157 -13.42 -1.00 -2.97
N PRO A 158 -14.67 -1.38 -3.32
CA PRO A 158 -14.94 -2.74 -3.75
C PRO A 158 -14.18 -2.98 -5.04
N VAL A 159 -13.35 -4.04 -5.06
CA VAL A 159 -12.78 -4.58 -6.29
C VAL A 159 -13.92 -4.80 -7.28
N ARG A 160 -14.08 -3.89 -8.23
CA ARG A 160 -14.87 -4.19 -9.41
C ARG A 160 -14.10 -5.29 -10.10
N ALA A 161 -14.69 -6.48 -10.18
CA ALA A 161 -14.15 -7.56 -10.97
C ALA A 161 -13.89 -7.01 -12.38
N SER A 162 -12.61 -6.76 -12.69
CA SER A 162 -12.16 -6.35 -14.01
C SER A 162 -12.55 -7.48 -14.97
N ALA A 163 -13.72 -7.33 -15.60
CA ALA A 163 -14.13 -8.18 -16.70
C ALA A 163 -13.09 -7.99 -17.80
N THR A 164 -12.29 -9.03 -18.02
CA THR A 164 -11.21 -9.07 -18.99
C THR A 164 -11.81 -8.77 -20.37
N ARG A 165 -11.66 -7.52 -20.83
CA ARG A 165 -12.03 -7.15 -22.19
C ARG A 165 -10.86 -7.52 -23.10
N VAL A 166 -10.99 -8.67 -23.76
CA VAL A 166 -10.06 -9.09 -24.82
C VAL A 166 -10.05 -8.02 -25.92
N PRO A 167 -8.89 -7.48 -26.34
CA PRO A 167 -8.82 -6.54 -27.45
C PRO A 167 -8.97 -7.29 -28.78
N GLY A 168 -10.12 -7.13 -29.43
CA GLY A 168 -10.29 -7.49 -30.84
C GLY A 168 -9.62 -6.44 -31.74
N SER A 169 -8.66 -6.87 -32.55
CA SER A 169 -7.95 -6.07 -33.55
C SER A 169 -8.87 -5.51 -34.66
N PRO A 170 -8.45 -4.46 -35.40
CA PRO A 170 -9.34 -3.43 -35.92
C PRO A 170 -9.89 -3.73 -37.32
N ARG A 171 -11.01 -3.09 -37.66
CA ARG A 171 -11.47 -2.95 -39.05
C ARG A 171 -11.51 -1.48 -39.44
N ALA A 172 -10.76 -1.17 -40.50
CA ALA A 172 -10.59 0.15 -41.07
C ALA A 172 -11.86 0.68 -41.76
N SER A 173 -12.05 2.00 -41.68
CA SER A 173 -12.60 2.92 -42.71
C SER A 173 -12.27 4.34 -42.19
N ALA A 174 -11.37 5.11 -42.82
CA ALA A 174 -11.64 6.06 -43.91
C ALA A 174 -12.93 6.87 -43.67
N GLY A 175 -12.97 8.19 -43.58
CA GLY A 175 -12.01 9.28 -43.72
C GLY A 175 -12.80 10.60 -43.62
N ALA A 176 -12.11 11.75 -43.55
CA ALA A 176 -12.49 13.05 -44.13
C ALA A 176 -11.88 14.21 -43.33
N ALA A 177 -11.28 15.12 -44.09
CA ALA A 177 -10.57 16.31 -43.66
C ALA A 177 -11.49 17.55 -43.59
N SER A 178 -11.14 18.49 -42.71
CA SER A 178 -10.93 19.94 -42.98
C SER A 178 -11.09 20.72 -41.65
N ARG A 179 -10.04 21.38 -41.14
CA ARG A 179 -9.63 22.79 -41.37
C ARG A 179 -10.70 23.81 -40.95
N ASP A 180 -10.43 24.60 -39.90
CA ASP A 180 -10.18 26.05 -39.97
C ASP A 180 -10.28 26.78 -38.60
N GLY A 181 -9.41 27.78 -38.41
CA GLY A 181 -9.54 28.91 -37.44
C GLY A 181 -8.88 28.72 -36.05
N ALA A 182 -7.74 29.31 -35.69
CA ALA A 182 -7.42 30.75 -35.46
C ALA A 182 -8.33 31.40 -34.38
N SER A 183 -7.91 32.20 -33.39
CA SER A 183 -6.65 32.80 -32.93
C SER A 183 -6.92 33.54 -31.59
N ALA A 184 -5.86 33.85 -30.83
CA ALA A 184 -5.72 34.94 -29.83
C ALA A 184 -6.68 34.96 -28.61
N GLY A 185 -6.31 35.35 -27.39
CA GLY A 185 -5.20 36.13 -26.86
C GLY A 185 -5.75 36.93 -25.66
N GLY A 186 -4.93 37.24 -24.65
CA GLY A 186 -5.25 38.30 -23.69
C GLY A 186 -5.02 37.98 -22.21
N SER A 187 -3.87 38.44 -21.71
CA SER A 187 -3.56 38.61 -20.29
C SER A 187 -4.13 39.93 -19.74
N SER A 188 -4.49 39.94 -18.46
CA SER A 188 -4.29 41.08 -17.51
C SER A 188 -4.77 40.62 -16.13
N ALA A 189 -3.95 40.49 -15.08
CA ALA A 189 -3.28 41.54 -14.30
C ALA A 189 -4.27 42.59 -13.72
N GLY A 190 -4.56 42.46 -12.43
CA GLY A 190 -5.34 43.42 -11.63
C GLY A 190 -4.93 43.36 -10.17
N THR A 191 -4.25 44.41 -9.73
CA THR A 191 -3.62 44.66 -8.42
C THR A 191 -4.62 45.21 -7.38
N ALA A 192 -4.17 45.28 -6.11
CA ALA A 192 -4.64 46.08 -4.96
C ALA A 192 -5.39 45.29 -3.87
N THR A 193 -4.78 44.99 -2.71
CA THR A 193 -4.41 45.86 -1.56
C THR A 193 -5.60 46.40 -0.75
N SER A 194 -5.73 45.93 0.51
CA SER A 194 -6.10 46.64 1.77
C SER A 194 -6.26 45.54 2.85
N ARG A 195 -5.42 45.34 3.87
CA ARG A 195 -4.91 46.14 5.00
C ARG A 195 -5.94 46.43 6.13
N SER A 196 -5.67 45.80 7.30
CA SER A 196 -6.05 46.15 8.69
C SER A 196 -7.52 46.02 9.10
N THR A 197 -7.87 45.48 10.28
CA THR A 197 -7.49 46.00 11.61
C THR A 197 -7.38 44.95 12.72
N ALA A 198 -6.46 45.23 13.65
CA ALA A 198 -6.18 44.55 14.90
C ALA A 198 -7.18 44.87 16.03
N ALA A 199 -7.28 43.99 17.02
CA ALA A 199 -7.24 44.31 18.47
C ALA A 199 -7.37 43.00 19.29
N ARG A 200 -6.29 42.58 19.96
CA ARG A 200 -6.05 42.70 21.43
C ARG A 200 -6.96 41.81 22.30
N ALA A 201 -6.38 40.87 23.04
CA ALA A 201 -6.25 40.96 24.50
C ALA A 201 -5.54 39.72 25.06
N ALA A 202 -4.64 39.97 26.01
CA ALA A 202 -3.80 39.02 26.72
C ALA A 202 -4.52 38.33 27.89
N LYS A 203 -4.12 37.10 28.24
CA LYS A 203 -3.60 36.68 29.57
C LYS A 203 -3.63 35.15 29.74
N ASP A 204 -2.45 34.56 29.93
CA ASP A 204 -2.23 33.43 30.84
C ASP A 204 -2.35 33.92 32.30
N PRO A 205 -2.63 33.07 33.33
CA PRO A 205 -2.11 31.70 33.45
C PRO A 205 -3.01 30.63 34.12
N SER A 206 -2.58 29.37 33.95
CA SER A 206 -2.48 28.29 34.94
C SER A 206 -3.65 28.03 35.92
N SER A 207 -4.30 26.88 35.76
CA SER A 207 -4.90 26.14 36.88
C SER A 207 -4.82 24.63 36.63
N ALA A 208 -4.04 23.98 37.49
CA ALA A 208 -3.86 22.54 37.55
C ALA A 208 -5.12 21.84 38.10
N PRO A 209 -5.52 20.66 37.58
CA PRO A 209 -6.51 19.83 38.24
C PRO A 209 -5.84 18.82 39.18
N THR A 210 -6.05 19.01 40.49
CA THR A 210 -5.73 18.03 41.53
C THR A 210 -6.62 16.79 41.36
N ARG A 211 -6.08 15.74 40.72
CA ARG A 211 -6.78 14.46 40.57
C ARG A 211 -6.59 13.61 41.83
N LYS A 212 -7.66 13.44 42.58
CA LYS A 212 -7.74 12.59 43.78
C LYS A 212 -7.42 11.14 43.40
N THR A 213 -6.40 10.58 44.04
CA THR A 213 -6.04 9.17 43.97
C THR A 213 -7.00 8.34 44.83
N THR A 214 -7.92 7.63 44.19
CA THR A 214 -8.63 6.52 44.82
C THR A 214 -7.78 5.26 44.71
N ALA A 215 -7.31 4.75 45.85
CA ALA A 215 -6.61 3.49 45.95
C ALA A 215 -7.53 2.33 45.51
N THR A 216 -7.11 1.57 44.51
CA THR A 216 -7.79 0.33 44.10
C THR A 216 -7.12 -0.87 44.77
N ARG A 217 -7.98 -1.71 45.33
CA ARG A 217 -7.74 -2.96 46.07
C ARG A 217 -6.93 -3.96 45.23
N ALA A 218 -5.99 -4.66 45.87
CA ALA A 218 -5.15 -5.69 45.26
C ALA A 218 -6.00 -6.81 44.61
N ALA A 219 -5.77 -7.02 43.32
CA ALA A 219 -6.32 -8.12 42.53
C ALA A 219 -5.44 -9.37 42.70
N ALA A 220 -6.09 -10.54 42.72
CA ALA A 220 -5.45 -11.85 42.69
C ALA A 220 -4.49 -11.97 41.48
N PRO A 221 -3.42 -12.79 41.57
CA PRO A 221 -2.47 -12.94 40.48
C PRO A 221 -3.17 -13.44 39.21
N GLU A 222 -3.14 -12.61 38.19
CA GLU A 222 -3.58 -12.93 36.83
C GLU A 222 -2.68 -14.04 36.27
N PRO A 223 -3.23 -15.09 35.61
CA PRO A 223 -2.41 -16.13 35.00
C PRO A 223 -1.41 -15.51 34.01
N PRO A 224 -0.18 -16.04 33.93
CA PRO A 224 0.86 -15.47 33.08
C PRO A 224 0.37 -15.38 31.63
N ALA A 225 0.61 -14.22 31.00
CA ALA A 225 0.26 -14.01 29.61
C ALA A 225 0.88 -15.13 28.76
N PRO A 226 0.11 -15.72 27.83
CA PRO A 226 0.58 -16.85 27.07
C PRO A 226 1.75 -16.42 26.18
N ALA A 227 2.77 -17.27 26.09
CA ALA A 227 3.95 -17.00 25.27
C ALA A 227 3.54 -16.84 23.79
N VAL A 228 4.17 -15.89 23.11
CA VAL A 228 3.90 -15.59 21.69
C VAL A 228 5.17 -15.91 20.89
N CYS A 229 5.01 -16.57 19.73
CA CYS A 229 6.13 -16.89 18.86
C CYS A 229 6.84 -15.61 18.38
N PRO A 230 8.17 -15.48 18.51
CA PRO A 230 8.90 -14.28 18.07
C PRO A 230 8.94 -14.12 16.55
N THR A 231 8.62 -15.19 15.80
CA THR A 231 8.73 -15.21 14.33
C THR A 231 7.40 -14.94 13.63
N CYS A 232 6.28 -15.48 14.13
CA CYS A 232 4.97 -15.32 13.50
C CYS A 232 3.89 -14.72 14.41
N PHE A 233 4.22 -14.35 15.65
CA PHE A 233 3.32 -13.71 16.61
C PHE A 233 2.02 -14.46 16.96
N THR A 234 1.98 -15.77 16.72
CA THR A 234 0.90 -16.66 17.17
C THR A 234 1.14 -17.10 18.61
N GLN A 235 0.05 -17.31 19.38
CA GLN A 235 0.11 -17.86 20.73
C GLN A 235 0.73 -19.27 20.70
N LEU A 236 1.80 -19.48 21.46
CA LEU A 236 2.51 -20.75 21.54
C LEU A 236 1.71 -21.77 22.36
N PRO A 237 1.72 -23.06 21.94
CA PRO A 237 1.31 -24.15 22.83
C PRO A 237 2.26 -24.24 24.03
N ALA A 238 1.84 -24.98 25.07
CA ALA A 238 2.64 -25.16 26.29
C ALA A 238 4.03 -25.79 26.04
N THR A 239 4.24 -26.43 24.87
CA THR A 239 5.52 -27.00 24.44
C THR A 239 6.57 -25.94 24.07
N GLY A 240 6.16 -24.69 23.81
CA GLY A 240 7.08 -23.60 23.45
C GLY A 240 7.65 -23.67 22.02
N VAL A 241 7.21 -24.63 21.21
CA VAL A 241 7.59 -24.76 19.79
C VAL A 241 6.42 -24.30 18.90
N CYS A 242 6.70 -23.56 17.84
CA CYS A 242 5.68 -23.04 16.93
C CYS A 242 5.46 -24.00 15.74
N ASP A 243 4.23 -24.52 15.61
CA ASP A 243 3.84 -25.42 14.52
C ASP A 243 3.86 -24.76 13.13
N ASN A 244 3.79 -23.43 13.08
CA ASN A 244 3.75 -22.66 11.82
C ASN A 244 5.14 -22.20 11.33
N CYS A 245 6.16 -22.27 12.19
CA CYS A 245 7.53 -21.83 11.87
C CYS A 245 8.55 -22.98 11.86
N ALA A 246 8.09 -24.22 12.04
CA ALA A 246 8.92 -25.43 12.02
C ALA A 246 9.36 -25.81 10.60
#